data_AF-A0A7J4NVB8-F1
#
_entry.id   AF-A0A7J4NVB8-F1
#
_cell.length_a   1.000
_cell.length_b   1.000
_cell.length_c   1.000
_cell.angle_alpha   90.00
_cell.angle_beta   90.00
_cell.angle_gamma   90.00
#
_symmetry.space_group_name_H-M   'P 1'
#
loop_
_entity.id
_entity.type
_entity.pdbx_description
1 polymer ?
#
loop_
_entity_poly.entity_id
_entity_poly.type
_entity_poly.pdbx_seq_one_letter_code
_entity_poly.pdbx_strand_id
1 'polypeptide(L)' 'MDGDVQVVYRSLMPELEAVHERSTTELGIQGNSLALRICSEDMVSMRAALNGWLRLIRIAFEMNATIES' A
#
# COMPACT_ATOMS: atom_id res chain seq x y z
N MET A 1 0.55 -3.05 18.55
CA MET A 1 1.85 -2.38 18.62
C MET A 1 1.94 -1.49 17.40
N ASP A 2 2.25 -0.20 17.54
CA ASP A 2 2.35 0.73 16.39
C ASP A 2 3.54 0.40 15.43
N GLY A 3 4.38 -0.57 15.80
CA GLY A 3 5.53 -1.03 15.02
C GLY A 3 5.14 -1.74 13.71
N ASP A 4 4.05 -2.51 13.69
CA ASP A 4 3.67 -3.33 12.53
C ASP A 4 3.29 -2.48 11.32
N VAL A 5 2.52 -1.41 11.57
CA VAL A 5 2.08 -0.49 10.53
C VAL A 5 3.25 0.30 9.94
N GLN A 6 4.25 0.67 10.76
CA GLN A 6 5.48 1.31 10.29
C GLN A 6 6.31 0.38 9.39
N VAL A 7 6.44 -0.90 9.76
CA VAL A 7 7.19 -1.88 8.99
C VAL A 7 6.51 -2.13 7.64
N VAL A 8 5.20 -2.35 7.65
CA VAL A 8 4.40 -2.52 6.42
C VAL A 8 4.45 -1.27 5.54
N TYR A 9 4.35 -0.07 6.12
CA TYR A 9 4.45 1.17 5.35
C TYR A 9 5.81 1.29 4.64
N ARG A 10 6.91 1.02 5.35
CA ARG A 10 8.27 1.12 4.79
C ARG A 10 8.52 0.09 3.69
N SER A 11 7.98 -1.11 3.81
CA SER A 11 8.15 -2.15 2.77
C SER A 11 7.40 -1.82 1.48
N LEU A 12 6.36 -0.98 1.55
CA LEU A 12 5.57 -0.54 0.39
C LEU A 12 6.11 0.74 -0.28
N MET A 13 7.04 1.48 0.36
CA MET A 13 7.60 2.71 -0.20
C MET A 13 8.26 2.54 -1.58
N PRO A 14 9.04 1.48 -1.87
CA PRO A 14 9.65 1.30 -3.19
C PRO A 14 8.64 1.18 -4.33
N GLU A 15 7.48 0.57 -4.05
CA GLU A 15 6.39 0.44 -5.03
C GLU A 15 5.67 1.78 -5.26
N LEU A 16 5.70 2.69 -4.28
CA LEU A 16 5.15 4.04 -4.42
C LEU A 16 6.01 4.93 -5.32
N GLU A 17 7.32 4.69 -5.33
CA GLU A 17 8.28 5.38 -6.21
C GLU A 17 8.24 4.84 -7.66
N ALA A 18 7.62 3.68 -7.87
CA ALA A 18 7.38 3.16 -9.20
C ALA A 18 6.33 4.03 -9.92
N VAL A 19 6.76 4.74 -10.96
CA VAL A 19 5.90 5.65 -11.71
C VAL A 19 4.76 4.86 -12.38
N HIS A 20 3.53 5.13 -11.95
CA HIS A 20 2.33 4.65 -12.61
C HIS A 20 1.74 5.75 -13.50
N GLU A 21 1.84 5.58 -14.82
CA GLU A 21 1.47 6.60 -15.81
C GLU A 21 -0.01 7.04 -15.79
N ARG A 22 -0.91 6.26 -15.18
CA ARG A 22 -2.38 6.48 -15.28
C ARG A 22 -3.08 6.66 -13.93
N SER A 23 -2.35 6.60 -12.83
CA SER A 23 -2.94 6.79 -11.50
C SER A 23 -1.91 7.33 -10.52
N THR A 24 -2.28 8.36 -9.78
CA THR A 24 -1.50 8.86 -8.65
C THR A 24 -1.91 8.09 -7.41
N THR A 25 -0.94 7.56 -6.67
CA THR A 25 -1.18 6.92 -5.38
C THR A 25 -0.44 7.66 -4.29
N GLU A 26 -1.13 7.91 -3.18
CA GLU A 26 -0.53 8.39 -1.94
C GLU A 26 -0.75 7.34 -0.85
N LEU A 27 0.29 7.05 -0.09
CA LEU A 27 0.25 6.17 1.05
C LEU A 27 0.75 6.91 2.28
N GLY A 28 0.10 6.72 3.42
CA GLY A 28 0.49 7.33 4.68
C GLY A 28 0.09 6.49 5.89
N ILE A 29 0.51 6.93 7.07
CA ILE A 29 0.15 6.33 8.35
C ILE A 29 -0.75 7.31 9.10
N GLN A 30 -1.89 6.84 9.62
CA GLN A 30 -2.77 7.59 10.50
C GLN A 30 -2.99 6.79 11.79
N GLY A 31 -2.25 7.14 12.85
CA GLY A 31 -2.23 6.36 14.09
C GLY A 31 -1.73 4.93 13.83
N ASN A 32 -2.54 3.93 14.16
CA ASN A 32 -2.27 2.52 13.91
C ASN A 32 -2.98 2.01 12.65
N SER A 33 -3.02 2.81 11.58
CA SER A 33 -3.67 2.45 10.32
C SER A 33 -2.92 2.97 9.11
N LEU A 34 -2.99 2.23 8.01
CA LEU A 34 -2.45 2.62 6.72
C LEU A 34 -3.55 3.37 5.93
N ALA A 35 -3.26 4.58 5.48
CA ALA A 35 -4.15 5.38 4.65
C ALA A 35 -3.69 5.34 3.19
N LEU A 36 -4.54 4.83 2.30
CA LEU A 36 -4.28 4.72 0.86
C LEU A 36 -5.24 5.65 0.11
N ARG A 37 -4.70 6.55 -0.71
CA ARG A 37 -5.47 7.40 -1.64
C ARG A 37 -5.03 7.08 -3.05
N ILE A 38 -6.00 6.82 -3.92
CA ILE A 38 -5.76 6.56 -5.35
C ILE A 38 -6.60 7.56 -6.15
N CYS A 39 -5.93 8.30 -7.04
CA CYS A 39 -6.54 9.22 -7.99
C CYS A 39 -6.27 8.71 -9.41
N SER A 40 -7.31 8.67 -10.24
CA SER A 40 -7.26 8.13 -11.60
C SER A 40 -8.33 8.82 -12.45
N GLU A 41 -8.09 8.94 -13.76
CA GLU A 41 -9.01 9.58 -14.70
C GLU A 41 -10.18 8.66 -15.10
N ASP A 42 -10.00 7.34 -14.99
CA ASP A 42 -11.02 6.36 -15.33
C ASP A 42 -11.17 5.27 -14.26
N MET A 43 -12.37 4.67 -14.20
CA MET A 43 -12.73 3.63 -13.24
C MET A 43 -11.97 2.31 -13.43
N VAL A 44 -11.51 2.01 -14.65
CA VAL A 44 -10.77 0.77 -14.94
C VAL A 44 -9.37 0.86 -14.36
N SER A 45 -8.67 1.97 -14.61
CA SER A 45 -7.36 2.27 -14.03
C SER A 45 -7.43 2.39 -12.51
N MET A 46 -8.48 3.01 -11.96
CA MET A 46 -8.70 3.06 -10.51
C MET A 46 -8.82 1.66 -9.90
N ARG A 47 -9.64 0.79 -10.50
CA ARG A 47 -9.79 -0.61 -10.05
C ARG A 47 -8.49 -1.39 -10.16
N ALA A 48 -7.74 -1.20 -11.24
CA ALA A 48 -6.47 -1.88 -11.45
C ALA A 48 -5.45 -1.48 -10.38
N ALA A 49 -5.30 -0.17 -10.13
CA ALA A 49 -4.43 0.37 -9.08
C ALA A 49 -4.87 -0.14 -7.70
N LEU A 50 -6.16 -0.03 -7.36
CA LEU A 50 -6.69 -0.47 -6.06
C LEU A 50 -6.41 -1.96 -5.81
N ASN A 51 -6.67 -2.81 -6.80
CA ASN A 51 -6.43 -4.25 -6.67
C ASN A 51 -4.94 -4.58 -6.54
N GLY A 52 -4.07 -3.84 -7.25
CA GLY A 52 -2.62 -3.95 -7.11
C GLY A 52 -2.16 -3.63 -5.69
N TRP A 53 -2.55 -2.46 -5.19
CA TRP A 53 -2.18 -1.98 -3.86
C TRP A 53 -2.71 -2.87 -2.74
N LEU A 54 -3.97 -3.30 -2.80
CA LEU A 54 -4.53 -4.21 -1.80
C LEU A 54 -3.78 -5.55 -1.77
N ARG A 55 -3.31 -6.05 -2.91
CA ARG A 55 -2.51 -7.28 -2.96
C ARG A 55 -1.13 -7.08 -2.33
N LEU A 56 -0.45 -5.98 -2.63
CA LEU A 56 0.85 -5.64 -2.03
C LEU A 56 0.74 -5.47 -0.51
N ILE A 57 -0.27 -4.72 -0.05
CA ILE A 57 -0.55 -4.51 1.37
C ILE A 57 -0.78 -5.86 2.08
N ARG A 58 -1.59 -6.76 1.50
CA ARG A 58 -1.81 -8.10 2.08
C ARG A 58 -0.52 -8.90 2.20
N ILE A 59 0.30 -8.93 1.15
CA ILE A 59 1.60 -9.63 1.17
C ILE A 59 2.50 -9.05 2.27
N ALA A 60 2.58 -7.73 2.39
CA ALA A 60 3.39 -7.07 3.41
C ALA A 60 2.94 -7.44 4.84
N PHE A 61 1.62 -7.47 5.10
CA PHE A 61 1.08 -7.91 6.39
C PHE A 61 1.33 -9.39 6.67
N GLU A 62 1.13 -10.27 5.69
CA GLU A 62 1.36 -11.72 5.84
C GLU A 62 2.84 -12.04 6.11
N MET A 63 3.76 -11.35 5.43
CA MET A 63 5.20 -11.52 5.66
C MET A 63 5.62 -11.02 7.03
N ASN A 64 5.05 -9.89 7.51
CA ASN A 64 5.34 -9.39 8.85
C ASN A 64 4.88 -10.39 9.93
N ALA A 65 3.66 -10.94 9.80
CA ALA A 65 3.14 -11.93 10.74
C ALA A 65 3.95 -13.25 10.73
N THR A 66 4.52 -13.62 9.58
CA THR A 66 5.31 -14.86 9.44
C THR A 66 6.70 -14.74 10.08
N ILE A 67 7.29 -13.54 10.13
CA ILE A 67 8.60 -13.31 10.76
C ILE A 67 8.51 -13.31 12.30
N GLU A 68 7.32 -13.07 12.86
CA GLU A 68 7.08 -13.10 14.31
C GLU A 68 6.66 -14.47 14.85
N SER A 69 6.46 -15.47 13.98
CA SER A 69 6.00 -16.83 14.31
C SER A 69 7.14 -17.85 14.39
#